data_AF-A0A135W055-F1
#
_entry.id   AF-A0A135W055-F1
#
_cell.length_a   1.000
_cell.length_b   1.000
_cell.length_c   1.000
_cell.angle_alpha   90.00
_cell.angle_beta   90.00
_cell.angle_gamma   90.00
#
_symmetry.space_group_name_H-M   'P 1'
#
loop_
_entity.id
_entity.type
_entity.pdbx_description
1 polymer ?
#
loop_
_entity_poly.entity_id
_entity_poly.type
_entity_poly.pdbx_seq_one_letter_code
_entity_poly.pdbx_strand_id
1 'polypeptide(L)'
;MIRILFFLLSSLVFSQPKITSQYIDSELIKAGNLFKNGKTTECIKANTALLKHSKSINYSKGIVTSSLSLANRYFFSGNHSKSLYYLKLVEKEKYTQENISTQISVLNLFSYNYINIGLYNEAINGLKEIITLSDQVQDKAIKVKAKSQAYFDIGIIHRWRKQYDSAAAYTQKAIYILQSQKKLSPECQSQLVWMSLEAIELKLDQEKTASAETALKLLESRSEKLAGNQLYKLYQVRGLLHCCKNENDLAIKNYEKAIALAKEIQNNYSLQYLYNLIIAVYKKKGDQKMAQKYLEKSKLLNDSLRKTKETSIEPTVKELIKYKEKKSISKIQFLVYYICAGVLIVIILLSFVIIKIRKGKKKLMQKEQETHLLNQKLSLAFNEVVQLAKNNDPEFLTRFVEVYPDFFPKLLQIEPQMQNSELKFCALLFLNFSSKDIATYTFVQPQSIQTRKNRLRKKLSIRSDEDIYVWMKNV
;
A
#
# COMPACT_ATOMS: atom_id res chain seq x y z
N MET A 1 3.26 -15.56 80.08
CA MET A 1 2.18 -14.85 79.34
C MET A 1 2.69 -14.10 78.09
N ILE A 2 3.89 -13.49 78.11
CA ILE A 2 4.43 -12.71 76.96
C ILE A 2 4.79 -13.56 75.72
N ARG A 3 5.21 -14.83 75.88
CA ARG A 3 5.55 -15.72 74.74
C ARG A 3 4.34 -16.21 73.93
N ILE A 4 3.15 -16.28 74.56
CA ILE A 4 1.91 -16.70 73.88
C ILE A 4 1.33 -15.53 73.06
N LEU A 5 1.54 -14.28 73.50
CA LEU A 5 1.14 -13.10 72.74
C LEU A 5 1.93 -12.95 71.42
N PHE A 6 3.20 -13.34 71.40
CA PHE A 6 4.05 -13.26 70.19
C PHE A 6 3.67 -14.30 69.12
N PHE A 7 3.11 -15.45 69.51
CA PHE A 7 2.63 -16.48 68.59
C PHE A 7 1.23 -16.19 68.01
N LEU A 8 0.42 -15.38 68.70
CA LEU A 8 -0.88 -14.91 68.21
C LEU A 8 -0.76 -13.68 67.30
N LEU A 9 0.32 -12.90 67.41
CA LEU A 9 0.60 -11.81 66.46
C LEU A 9 1.23 -12.29 65.14
N SER A 10 1.94 -13.42 65.11
CA SER A 10 2.54 -13.94 63.87
C SER A 10 1.53 -14.62 62.94
N SER A 11 0.44 -15.18 63.49
CA SER A 11 -0.63 -15.81 62.70
C SER A 11 -1.60 -14.80 62.05
N LEU A 12 -1.66 -13.56 62.55
CA LEU A 12 -2.44 -12.48 61.95
C LEU A 12 -1.72 -11.77 60.79
N VAL A 13 -0.39 -11.93 60.65
CA VAL A 13 0.42 -11.27 59.60
C VAL A 13 0.48 -12.08 58.29
N PHE A 14 0.09 -13.36 58.29
CA PHE A 14 0.19 -14.25 57.12
C PHE A 14 -1.14 -14.58 56.40
N SER A 15 -2.23 -13.90 56.73
CA SER A 15 -3.52 -14.06 56.03
C SER A 15 -3.68 -13.10 54.83
N GLN A 16 -2.60 -12.77 54.12
CA GLN A 16 -2.75 -12.12 52.82
C GLN A 16 -3.06 -13.20 51.78
N PRO A 17 -4.18 -13.10 51.04
CA PRO A 17 -4.53 -14.09 50.03
C PRO A 17 -3.37 -14.20 49.03
N LYS A 18 -2.89 -15.42 48.82
CA LYS A 18 -1.82 -15.69 47.85
C LYS A 18 -2.26 -15.13 46.50
N ILE A 19 -1.44 -14.27 45.91
CA ILE A 19 -1.73 -13.66 44.60
C ILE A 19 -1.67 -14.76 43.54
N THR A 20 -2.84 -15.20 43.07
CA THR A 20 -3.02 -16.18 42.01
C THR A 20 -3.83 -15.58 40.87
N SER A 21 -3.81 -16.22 39.69
CA SER A 21 -4.66 -15.83 38.55
C SER A 21 -6.16 -15.84 38.90
N GLN A 22 -6.61 -16.83 39.68
CA GLN A 22 -7.99 -16.94 40.15
C GLN A 22 -8.38 -15.79 41.09
N TYR A 23 -7.49 -15.42 42.01
CA TYR A 23 -7.68 -14.25 42.87
C TYR A 23 -7.81 -12.98 42.04
N ILE A 24 -6.92 -12.77 41.07
CA ILE A 24 -6.95 -11.60 40.19
C ILE A 24 -8.24 -11.56 39.37
N ASP A 25 -8.67 -12.69 38.79
CA ASP A 25 -9.92 -12.76 38.02
C ASP A 25 -11.15 -12.39 38.87
N SER A 26 -11.21 -12.85 40.12
CA SER A 26 -12.27 -12.50 41.07
C SER A 26 -12.27 -11.00 41.40
N GLU A 27 -11.11 -10.44 41.70
CA GLU A 27 -10.97 -9.02 42.04
C GLU A 27 -11.23 -8.10 40.84
N LEU A 28 -10.92 -8.53 39.61
CA LEU A 28 -11.26 -7.80 38.39
C LEU A 28 -12.78 -7.65 38.23
N ILE A 29 -13.56 -8.67 38.56
CA ILE A 29 -15.03 -8.61 38.54
C ILE A 29 -15.51 -7.56 39.55
N LYS A 30 -14.97 -7.57 40.77
CA LYS A 30 -15.30 -6.58 41.81
C LYS A 30 -14.93 -5.16 41.37
N ALA A 31 -13.75 -4.98 40.79
CA ALA A 31 -13.30 -3.69 40.26
C ALA A 31 -14.21 -3.19 39.13
N GLY A 32 -14.72 -4.07 38.28
CA GLY A 32 -15.71 -3.75 37.26
C GLY A 32 -17.05 -3.26 37.84
N ASN A 33 -17.49 -3.81 38.96
CA ASN A 33 -18.72 -3.37 39.64
C ASN A 33 -18.59 -1.99 40.30
N LEU A 34 -17.40 -1.63 40.79
CA LEU A 34 -17.15 -0.26 41.29
C LEU A 34 -17.48 0.80 40.24
N PHE A 35 -17.09 0.55 38.98
CA PHE A 35 -17.41 1.46 37.88
C PHE A 35 -18.91 1.60 37.66
N LYS A 36 -19.66 0.49 37.61
CA LYS A 36 -21.12 0.52 37.41
C LYS A 36 -21.84 1.34 38.49
N ASN A 37 -21.25 1.43 39.68
CA ASN A 37 -21.77 2.18 40.82
C ASN A 37 -21.22 3.63 40.91
N GLY A 38 -20.57 4.15 39.86
CA GLY A 38 -20.04 5.51 39.82
C GLY A 38 -18.76 5.74 40.64
N LYS A 39 -18.20 4.70 41.27
CA LYS A 39 -17.00 4.74 42.12
C LYS A 39 -15.71 4.73 41.29
N THR A 40 -15.53 5.79 40.49
CA THR A 40 -14.45 5.87 39.48
C THR A 40 -13.06 5.89 40.12
N THR A 41 -12.88 6.62 41.22
CA THR A 41 -11.58 6.72 41.92
C THR A 41 -11.18 5.37 42.53
N GLU A 42 -12.10 4.68 43.20
CA GLU A 42 -11.85 3.35 43.74
C GLU A 42 -11.58 2.33 42.63
N CYS A 43 -12.30 2.41 41.51
CA CYS A 43 -12.07 1.56 40.34
C CYS A 43 -10.64 1.74 39.78
N ILE A 44 -10.14 2.97 39.68
CA ILE A 44 -8.76 3.26 39.24
C ILE A 44 -7.74 2.68 40.23
N LYS A 45 -7.94 2.89 41.54
CA LYS A 45 -7.06 2.35 42.58
C LYS A 45 -7.01 0.82 42.53
N ALA A 46 -8.17 0.17 42.46
CA ALA A 46 -8.28 -1.29 42.37
C ALA A 46 -7.57 -1.86 41.13
N ASN A 47 -7.85 -1.31 39.95
CA ASN A 47 -7.20 -1.78 38.71
C ASN A 47 -5.69 -1.49 38.69
N THR A 48 -5.22 -0.42 39.35
CA THR A 48 -3.78 -0.14 39.48
C THR A 48 -3.08 -1.20 40.32
N ALA A 49 -3.69 -1.60 41.45
CA ALA A 49 -3.18 -2.68 42.29
C ALA A 49 -3.22 -4.04 41.55
N LEU A 50 -4.32 -4.35 40.87
CA LEU A 50 -4.47 -5.58 40.09
C LEU A 50 -3.48 -5.68 38.93
N LEU A 51 -3.17 -4.55 38.28
CA LEU A 51 -2.13 -4.51 37.26
C LEU A 51 -0.76 -4.88 37.85
N LYS A 52 -0.42 -4.35 39.04
CA LYS A 52 0.84 -4.68 39.74
C LYS A 52 0.90 -6.17 40.09
N HIS A 53 -0.18 -6.72 40.66
CA HIS A 53 -0.30 -8.14 40.99
C HIS A 53 -0.21 -9.04 39.75
N SER A 54 -0.85 -8.65 38.65
CA SER A 54 -0.82 -9.41 37.40
C SER A 54 0.59 -9.46 36.81
N LYS A 55 1.32 -8.34 36.87
CA LYS A 55 2.73 -8.28 36.45
C LYS A 55 3.63 -9.15 37.31
N SER A 56 3.45 -9.17 38.64
CA SER A 56 4.31 -9.96 39.54
C SER A 56 4.20 -11.47 39.31
N ILE A 57 3.09 -11.95 38.72
CA ILE A 57 2.89 -13.38 38.40
C ILE A 57 2.86 -13.66 36.89
N ASN A 58 3.25 -12.69 36.05
CA ASN A 58 3.23 -12.79 34.58
C ASN A 58 1.86 -13.22 33.99
N TYR A 59 0.77 -12.78 34.59
CA TYR A 59 -0.58 -13.15 34.17
C TYR A 59 -1.13 -12.20 33.10
N SER A 60 -0.93 -12.54 31.82
CA SER A 60 -1.25 -11.69 30.67
C SER A 60 -2.72 -11.23 30.63
N LYS A 61 -3.70 -12.12 30.89
CA LYS A 61 -5.13 -11.74 30.93
C LYS A 61 -5.40 -10.68 32.01
N GLY A 62 -4.78 -10.78 33.18
CA GLY A 62 -4.89 -9.79 34.25
C GLY A 62 -4.25 -8.45 33.90
N ILE A 63 -3.07 -8.48 33.26
CA ILE A 63 -2.39 -7.28 32.75
C ILE A 63 -3.28 -6.55 31.74
N VAL A 64 -3.83 -7.30 30.78
CA VAL A 64 -4.68 -6.75 29.71
C VAL A 64 -5.97 -6.19 30.26
N THR A 65 -6.70 -6.95 31.10
CA THR A 65 -8.01 -6.53 31.63
C THR A 65 -7.89 -5.30 32.54
N SER A 66 -6.87 -5.28 33.42
CA SER A 66 -6.61 -4.14 34.31
C SER A 66 -6.25 -2.89 33.52
N SER A 67 -5.34 -3.02 32.54
CA SER A 67 -4.86 -1.89 31.74
C SER A 67 -5.93 -1.37 30.79
N LEU A 68 -6.74 -2.22 30.16
CA LEU A 68 -7.89 -1.79 29.35
C LEU A 68 -8.91 -1.03 30.20
N SER A 69 -9.17 -1.50 31.42
CA SER A 69 -10.05 -0.81 32.36
C SER A 69 -9.51 0.58 32.69
N LEU A 70 -8.23 0.69 33.07
CA LEU A 70 -7.56 1.97 33.31
C LEU A 70 -7.59 2.88 32.07
N ALA A 71 -7.23 2.35 30.90
CA ALA A 71 -7.25 3.10 29.66
C ALA A 71 -8.63 3.71 29.39
N ASN A 72 -9.68 2.92 29.59
CA ASN A 72 -11.05 3.33 29.37
C ASN A 72 -11.47 4.42 30.36
N ARG A 73 -11.06 4.32 31.64
CA ARG A 73 -11.30 5.38 32.64
C ARG A 73 -10.62 6.69 32.27
N TYR A 74 -9.34 6.62 31.88
CA TYR A 74 -8.60 7.81 31.46
C TYR A 74 -9.16 8.43 30.17
N PHE A 75 -9.67 7.62 29.24
CA PHE A 75 -10.37 8.14 28.07
C PHE A 75 -11.60 8.96 28.46
N PHE A 76 -12.48 8.40 29.30
CA PHE A 76 -13.70 9.09 29.72
C PHE A 76 -13.46 10.32 30.60
N SER A 77 -12.34 10.36 31.35
CA SER A 77 -11.92 11.57 32.07
C SER A 77 -11.23 12.61 31.18
N GLY A 78 -11.14 12.35 29.86
CA GLY A 78 -10.48 13.24 28.89
C GLY A 78 -8.95 13.19 28.92
N ASN A 79 -8.35 12.29 29.69
CA ASN A 79 -6.91 12.05 29.73
C ASN A 79 -6.48 11.05 28.65
N HIS A 80 -6.52 11.50 27.39
CA HIS A 80 -6.21 10.66 26.23
C HIS A 80 -4.76 10.12 26.25
N SER A 81 -3.82 10.89 26.81
CA SER A 81 -2.40 10.50 26.93
C SER A 81 -2.22 9.26 27.80
N LYS A 82 -2.79 9.26 29.03
CA LYS A 82 -2.75 8.09 29.91
C LYS A 82 -3.55 6.93 29.33
N SER A 83 -4.68 7.21 28.67
CA SER A 83 -5.45 6.17 27.99
C SER A 83 -4.60 5.43 26.95
N LEU A 84 -3.93 6.17 26.07
CA LEU A 84 -3.06 5.61 25.04
C LEU A 84 -1.82 4.90 25.62
N TYR A 85 -1.27 5.38 26.74
CA TYR A 85 -0.18 4.68 27.45
C TYR A 85 -0.59 3.26 27.85
N TYR A 86 -1.73 3.11 28.53
CA TYR A 86 -2.20 1.78 28.94
C TYR A 86 -2.60 0.90 27.76
N LEU A 87 -3.13 1.48 26.67
CA LEU A 87 -3.38 0.74 25.45
C LEU A 87 -2.09 0.22 24.81
N LYS A 88 -1.02 1.01 24.84
CA LYS A 88 0.27 0.61 24.29
C LYS A 88 0.90 -0.55 25.07
N LEU A 89 0.69 -0.59 26.39
CA LEU A 89 1.13 -1.70 27.23
C LEU A 89 0.49 -3.03 26.82
N VAL A 90 -0.77 -3.03 26.39
CA VAL A 90 -1.52 -4.27 26.12
C VAL A 90 -1.55 -4.69 24.66
N GLU A 91 -1.12 -3.83 23.73
CA GLU A 91 -1.15 -4.11 22.29
C GLU A 91 -0.40 -5.41 21.95
N LYS A 92 0.73 -5.66 22.61
CA LYS A 92 1.61 -6.82 22.35
C LYS A 92 1.49 -7.95 23.38
N GLU A 93 0.59 -7.82 24.34
CA GLU A 93 0.39 -8.86 25.36
C GLU A 93 -0.17 -10.14 24.74
N LYS A 94 0.30 -11.30 25.22
CA LYS A 94 -0.09 -12.63 24.73
C LYS A 94 -1.61 -12.78 24.66
N TYR A 95 -2.30 -12.41 25.74
CA TYR A 95 -3.77 -12.51 25.80
C TYR A 95 -4.49 -11.63 24.76
N THR A 96 -3.93 -10.47 24.41
CA THR A 96 -4.46 -9.63 23.33
C THR A 96 -4.26 -10.32 21.99
N GLN A 97 -3.09 -10.89 21.72
CA GLN A 97 -2.80 -11.55 20.45
C GLN A 97 -3.65 -12.80 20.22
N GLU A 98 -4.03 -13.51 21.29
CA GLU A 98 -4.81 -14.74 21.22
C GLU A 98 -6.34 -14.52 21.21
N ASN A 99 -6.82 -13.32 21.56
CA ASN A 99 -8.25 -13.05 21.70
C ASN A 99 -8.72 -11.90 20.78
N ILE A 100 -9.44 -12.26 19.71
CA ILE A 100 -9.94 -11.30 18.70
C ILE A 100 -10.87 -10.24 19.33
N SER A 101 -11.74 -10.62 20.26
CA SER A 101 -12.64 -9.67 20.95
C SER A 101 -11.86 -8.63 21.75
N THR A 102 -10.75 -9.04 22.37
CA THR A 102 -9.82 -8.14 23.05
C THR A 102 -9.10 -7.22 22.05
N GLN A 103 -8.63 -7.73 20.91
CA GLN A 103 -8.02 -6.91 19.85
C GLN A 103 -8.98 -5.82 19.37
N ILE A 104 -10.23 -6.19 19.08
CA ILE A 104 -11.29 -5.25 18.70
C ILE A 104 -11.50 -4.19 19.79
N SER A 105 -11.51 -4.59 21.07
CA SER A 105 -11.67 -3.66 22.20
C SER A 105 -10.51 -2.66 22.32
N VAL A 106 -9.27 -3.13 22.13
CA VAL A 106 -8.06 -2.29 22.11
C VAL A 106 -8.09 -1.32 20.94
N LEU A 107 -8.37 -1.80 19.73
CA LEU A 107 -8.47 -0.97 18.52
C LEU A 107 -9.58 0.07 18.60
N ASN A 108 -10.73 -0.28 19.19
CA ASN A 108 -11.84 0.66 19.40
C ASN A 108 -11.39 1.81 20.29
N LEU A 109 -10.75 1.51 21.42
CA LEU A 109 -10.33 2.55 22.34
C LEU A 109 -9.16 3.38 21.80
N PHE A 110 -8.25 2.79 21.01
CA PHE A 110 -7.27 3.56 20.23
C PHE A 110 -7.97 4.52 19.26
N SER A 111 -8.94 4.02 18.50
CA SER A 111 -9.69 4.81 17.51
C SER A 111 -10.41 5.98 18.18
N TYR A 112 -11.10 5.75 19.30
CA TYR A 112 -11.76 6.81 20.05
C TYR A 112 -10.78 7.86 20.60
N ASN A 113 -9.62 7.45 21.11
CA ASN A 113 -8.59 8.41 21.50
C ASN A 113 -8.11 9.24 20.30
N TYR A 114 -7.80 8.59 19.16
CA TYR A 114 -7.38 9.28 17.94
C TYR A 114 -8.43 10.26 17.42
N ILE A 115 -9.71 9.90 17.45
CA ILE A 115 -10.83 10.79 17.11
C ILE A 115 -10.81 12.05 17.98
N ASN A 116 -10.64 11.91 19.29
CA ASN A 116 -10.68 13.04 20.23
C ASN A 116 -9.44 13.94 20.14
N ILE A 117 -8.28 13.41 19.74
CA ILE A 117 -7.07 14.22 19.51
C ILE A 117 -6.94 14.71 18.05
N GLY A 118 -7.93 14.46 17.20
CA GLY A 118 -7.98 14.94 15.81
C GLY A 118 -7.20 14.09 14.79
N LEU A 119 -6.67 12.92 15.17
CA LEU A 119 -5.98 11.99 14.27
C LEU A 119 -6.97 11.11 13.50
N TYR A 120 -7.82 11.73 12.69
CA TYR A 120 -8.94 11.05 12.02
C TYR A 120 -8.54 9.93 11.07
N ASN A 121 -7.44 10.08 10.33
CA ASN A 121 -6.99 9.02 9.41
C ASN A 121 -6.53 7.76 10.17
N GLU A 122 -5.85 7.94 11.30
CA GLU A 122 -5.43 6.82 12.17
C GLU A 122 -6.63 6.13 12.81
N ALA A 123 -7.63 6.90 13.23
CA ALA A 123 -8.90 6.35 13.71
C ALA A 123 -9.60 5.53 12.61
N ILE A 124 -9.74 6.07 11.39
CA ILE A 124 -10.38 5.35 10.28
C ILE A 124 -9.63 4.05 9.96
N ASN A 125 -8.30 4.06 10.00
CA ASN A 125 -7.51 2.84 9.77
C ASN A 125 -7.80 1.78 10.83
N GLY A 126 -7.81 2.15 12.11
CA GLY A 126 -8.16 1.23 13.21
C GLY A 126 -9.60 0.70 13.09
N LEU A 127 -10.56 1.55 12.71
CA LEU A 127 -11.96 1.15 12.51
C LEU A 127 -12.11 0.19 11.31
N LYS A 128 -11.35 0.38 10.23
CA LYS A 128 -11.30 -0.57 9.09
C LYS A 128 -10.69 -1.92 9.50
N GLU A 129 -9.69 -1.91 10.36
CA GLU A 129 -9.12 -3.13 10.93
C GLU A 129 -10.15 -3.87 11.79
N ILE A 130 -10.91 -3.16 12.62
CA ILE A 130 -12.03 -3.73 13.40
C ILE A 130 -13.07 -4.39 12.50
N ILE A 131 -13.45 -3.76 11.37
CA ILE A 131 -14.38 -4.36 10.41
C ILE A 131 -13.85 -5.71 9.92
N THR A 132 -12.56 -5.78 9.60
CA THR A 132 -11.91 -7.01 9.12
C THR A 132 -11.84 -8.08 10.21
N LEU A 133 -11.41 -7.73 11.42
CA LEU A 133 -11.32 -8.64 12.56
C LEU A 133 -12.70 -9.13 13.02
N SER A 134 -13.72 -8.28 12.96
CA SER A 134 -15.08 -8.65 13.35
C SER A 134 -15.64 -9.81 12.55
N ASP A 135 -15.19 -9.98 11.30
CA ASP A 135 -15.64 -11.08 10.46
C ASP A 135 -15.15 -12.45 10.92
N GLN A 136 -14.07 -12.48 11.71
CA GLN A 136 -13.46 -13.68 12.31
C GLN A 136 -14.08 -14.05 13.67
N VAL A 137 -14.94 -13.20 14.24
CA VAL A 137 -15.60 -13.46 15.51
C VAL A 137 -16.75 -14.46 15.32
N GLN A 138 -16.71 -15.57 16.07
CA GLN A 138 -17.73 -16.62 16.06
C GLN A 138 -19.06 -16.12 16.64
N ASP A 139 -19.01 -15.35 17.73
CA ASP A 139 -20.21 -14.79 18.35
C ASP A 139 -20.84 -13.74 17.42
N LYS A 140 -22.03 -14.08 16.92
CA LYS A 140 -22.76 -13.25 15.96
C LYS A 140 -23.14 -11.88 16.53
N ALA A 141 -23.49 -11.79 17.82
CA ALA A 141 -23.87 -10.53 18.43
C ALA A 141 -22.65 -9.60 18.56
N ILE A 142 -21.51 -10.12 18.99
CA ILE A 142 -20.24 -9.37 19.06
C ILE A 142 -19.82 -8.91 17.66
N LYS A 143 -19.87 -9.80 16.67
CA LYS A 143 -19.57 -9.49 15.26
C LYS A 143 -20.44 -8.35 14.73
N VAL A 144 -21.76 -8.48 14.83
CA VAL A 144 -22.71 -7.48 14.33
C VAL A 144 -22.51 -6.13 15.03
N LYS A 145 -22.33 -6.13 16.35
CA LYS A 145 -22.10 -4.93 17.15
C LYS A 145 -20.80 -4.23 16.74
N ALA A 146 -19.69 -4.95 16.70
CA ALA A 146 -18.38 -4.37 16.35
C ALA A 146 -18.37 -3.81 14.93
N LYS A 147 -18.92 -4.56 13.96
CA LYS A 147 -18.94 -4.16 12.56
C LYS A 147 -19.84 -2.94 12.31
N SER A 148 -21.05 -2.94 12.86
CA SER A 148 -21.96 -1.79 12.75
C SER A 148 -21.40 -0.56 13.45
N GLN A 149 -20.79 -0.70 14.63
CA GLN A 149 -20.17 0.40 15.35
C GLN A 149 -19.04 1.03 14.54
N ALA A 150 -18.13 0.21 14.00
CA ALA A 150 -16.98 0.70 13.26
C ALA A 150 -17.39 1.47 12.00
N TYR A 151 -18.39 0.99 11.24
CA TYR A 151 -18.93 1.75 10.11
C TYR A 151 -19.57 3.06 10.55
N PHE A 152 -20.33 3.05 11.64
CA PHE A 152 -20.96 4.25 12.17
C PHE A 152 -19.93 5.30 12.60
N ASP A 153 -18.88 4.90 13.32
CA ASP A 153 -17.82 5.81 13.77
C ASP A 153 -17.06 6.42 12.59
N ILE A 154 -16.81 5.66 11.52
CA ILE A 154 -16.27 6.21 10.26
C ILE A 154 -17.24 7.27 9.70
N GLY A 155 -18.54 7.00 9.71
CA GLY A 155 -19.58 7.95 9.31
C GLY A 155 -19.56 9.25 10.13
N ILE A 156 -19.41 9.14 11.45
CA ILE A 156 -19.28 10.30 12.36
C ILE A 156 -18.04 11.14 12.04
N ILE A 157 -16.89 10.49 11.79
CA ILE A 157 -15.67 11.21 11.40
C ILE A 157 -15.89 11.98 10.09
N HIS A 158 -16.52 11.38 9.09
CA HIS A 158 -16.86 12.06 7.84
C HIS A 158 -17.84 13.22 8.06
N ARG A 159 -18.85 13.05 8.93
CA ARG A 159 -19.79 14.11 9.29
C ARG A 159 -19.07 15.31 9.90
N TRP A 160 -18.14 15.10 10.83
CA TRP A 160 -17.35 16.18 11.44
C TRP A 160 -16.44 16.89 10.45
N ARG A 161 -15.98 16.17 9.42
CA ARG A 161 -15.25 16.75 8.27
C ARG A 161 -16.15 17.40 7.22
N LYS A 162 -17.47 17.49 7.48
CA LYS A 162 -18.50 18.00 6.55
C LYS A 162 -18.58 17.23 5.23
N GLN A 163 -18.16 15.97 5.22
CA GLN A 163 -18.23 15.06 4.08
C GLN A 163 -19.53 14.26 4.16
N TYR A 164 -20.66 14.96 3.94
CA TYR A 164 -21.98 14.44 4.28
C TYR A 164 -22.42 13.22 3.46
N ASP A 165 -21.99 13.07 2.20
CA ASP A 165 -22.31 11.89 1.40
C ASP A 165 -21.62 10.64 1.93
N SER A 166 -20.32 10.74 2.24
CA SER A 166 -19.58 9.65 2.87
C SER A 166 -20.15 9.32 4.25
N ALA A 167 -20.50 10.34 5.04
CA ALA A 167 -21.16 10.15 6.33
C ALA A 167 -22.46 9.35 6.18
N ALA A 168 -23.32 9.75 5.23
CA ALA A 168 -24.60 9.09 5.00
C ALA A 168 -24.42 7.64 4.55
N ALA A 169 -23.51 7.38 3.62
CA ALA A 169 -23.22 6.03 3.13
C ALA A 169 -22.76 5.10 4.25
N TYR A 170 -21.82 5.55 5.09
CA TYR A 170 -21.30 4.75 6.20
C TYR A 170 -22.32 4.54 7.32
N THR A 171 -23.06 5.58 7.71
CA THR A 171 -24.13 5.47 8.71
C THR A 171 -25.26 4.55 8.24
N GLN A 172 -25.68 4.66 6.97
CA GLN A 172 -26.70 3.78 6.39
C GLN A 172 -26.22 2.32 6.36
N LYS A 173 -24.95 2.08 6.02
CA LYS A 173 -24.36 0.74 6.06
C LYS A 173 -24.37 0.15 7.48
N ALA A 174 -24.06 0.96 8.49
CA ALA A 174 -24.14 0.53 9.89
C ALA A 174 -25.56 0.14 10.32
N ILE A 175 -26.55 0.98 9.98
CA ILE A 175 -27.97 0.72 10.28
C ILE A 175 -28.46 -0.54 9.55
N TYR A 176 -28.09 -0.71 8.28
CA TYR A 176 -28.48 -1.88 7.48
C TYR A 176 -27.98 -3.19 8.10
N ILE A 177 -26.73 -3.23 8.58
CA ILE A 177 -26.16 -4.42 9.25
C ILE A 177 -27.01 -4.84 10.46
N LEU A 178 -27.55 -3.89 11.21
CA LEU A 178 -28.41 -4.15 12.36
C LEU A 178 -29.81 -4.58 11.90
N GLN A 179 -30.42 -3.85 10.96
CA GLN A 179 -31.77 -4.16 10.46
C GLN A 179 -31.86 -5.49 9.71
N SER A 180 -30.77 -5.96 9.11
CA SER A 180 -30.74 -7.26 8.43
C SER A 180 -30.75 -8.46 9.40
N GLN A 181 -30.67 -8.24 10.72
CA GLN A 181 -30.70 -9.32 11.69
C GLN A 181 -32.13 -9.76 12.00
N LYS A 182 -32.38 -11.08 11.96
CA LYS A 182 -33.68 -11.66 12.38
C LYS A 182 -34.06 -11.32 13.82
N LYS A 183 -33.07 -11.25 14.72
CA LYS A 183 -33.23 -10.90 16.14
C LYS A 183 -32.03 -10.08 16.59
N LEU A 184 -32.28 -8.95 17.24
CA LEU A 184 -31.26 -8.09 17.82
C LEU A 184 -31.12 -8.34 19.32
N SER A 185 -29.89 -8.27 19.84
CA SER A 185 -29.69 -8.18 21.29
C SER A 185 -30.17 -6.81 21.79
N PRO A 186 -30.49 -6.65 23.09
CA PRO A 186 -30.87 -5.36 23.65
C PRO A 186 -29.84 -4.24 23.38
N GLU A 187 -28.54 -4.58 23.42
CA GLU A 187 -27.47 -3.64 23.11
C GLU A 187 -27.49 -3.22 21.64
N CYS A 188 -27.69 -4.17 20.72
CA CYS A 188 -27.76 -3.88 19.29
C CYS A 188 -29.02 -3.10 18.91
N GLN A 189 -30.14 -3.36 19.60
CA GLN A 189 -31.36 -2.56 19.47
C GLN A 189 -31.13 -1.13 19.95
N SER A 190 -30.44 -0.97 21.08
CA SER A 190 -30.06 0.34 21.59
C SER A 190 -29.16 1.11 20.62
N GLN A 191 -28.19 0.40 20.04
CA GLN A 191 -27.28 0.92 19.02
C GLN A 191 -28.04 1.36 17.75
N LEU A 192 -29.02 0.57 17.30
CA LEU A 192 -29.85 0.91 16.14
C LEU A 192 -30.63 2.22 16.35
N VAL A 193 -31.24 2.40 17.53
CA VAL A 193 -31.97 3.64 17.87
C VAL A 193 -31.02 4.84 17.86
N TRP A 194 -29.86 4.70 18.52
CA TRP A 194 -28.85 5.75 18.55
C TRP A 194 -28.38 6.17 17.14
N MET A 195 -28.01 5.18 16.31
CA MET A 195 -27.58 5.43 14.93
C MET A 195 -28.70 6.05 14.08
N SER A 196 -29.96 5.68 14.31
CA SER A 196 -31.10 6.23 13.60
C SER A 196 -31.32 7.71 13.95
N LEU A 197 -31.20 8.09 15.23
CA LEU A 197 -31.25 9.49 15.66
C LEU A 197 -30.11 10.33 15.04
N GLU A 198 -28.91 9.76 14.97
CA GLU A 198 -27.75 10.40 14.34
C GLU A 198 -27.91 10.54 12.82
N ALA A 199 -28.54 9.55 12.16
CA ALA A 199 -28.88 9.65 10.74
C ALA A 199 -29.93 10.74 10.48
N ILE A 200 -30.88 10.94 11.40
CA ILE A 200 -31.85 12.06 11.32
C ILE A 200 -31.11 13.40 11.47
N GLU A 201 -30.20 13.50 12.45
CA GLU A 201 -29.39 14.71 12.62
C GLU A 201 -28.53 15.01 11.38
N LEU A 202 -27.92 14.00 10.77
CA LEU A 202 -27.17 14.15 9.52
C LEU A 202 -28.06 14.67 8.37
N LYS A 203 -29.33 14.26 8.30
CA LYS A 203 -30.27 14.82 7.31
C LYS A 203 -30.55 16.30 7.56
N LEU A 204 -30.61 16.73 8.82
CA LEU A 204 -30.76 18.14 9.17
C LEU A 204 -29.52 18.95 8.77
N ASP A 205 -28.31 18.40 8.96
CA ASP A 205 -27.07 19.04 8.48
C ASP A 205 -27.02 19.18 6.95
N GLN A 206 -27.71 18.28 6.22
CA GLN A 206 -27.87 18.34 4.76
C GLN A 206 -29.05 19.22 4.32
N GLU A 207 -29.68 19.96 5.24
CA GLU A 207 -30.86 20.80 4.97
C GLU A 207 -32.10 20.01 4.47
N LYS A 208 -32.15 18.70 4.72
CA LYS A 208 -33.25 17.80 4.31
C LYS A 208 -34.31 17.69 5.41
N THR A 209 -34.87 18.83 5.85
CA THR A 209 -35.78 18.92 7.00
C THR A 209 -37.00 18.01 6.89
N ALA A 210 -37.68 17.97 5.74
CA ALA A 210 -38.85 17.10 5.54
C ALA A 210 -38.49 15.60 5.68
N SER A 211 -37.34 15.20 5.11
CA SER A 211 -36.86 13.82 5.20
C SER A 211 -36.45 13.43 6.62
N ALA A 212 -35.91 14.38 7.39
CA ALA A 212 -35.59 14.20 8.80
C ALA A 212 -36.86 14.04 9.63
N GLU A 213 -37.90 14.86 9.39
CA GLU A 213 -39.19 14.77 10.07
C GLU A 213 -39.88 13.42 9.82
N THR A 214 -39.94 12.96 8.57
CA THR A 214 -40.51 11.64 8.25
C THR A 214 -39.77 10.51 8.96
N ALA A 215 -38.43 10.56 8.97
CA ALA A 215 -37.61 9.56 9.63
C ALA A 215 -37.80 9.57 11.16
N LEU A 216 -37.96 10.75 11.76
CA LEU A 216 -38.23 10.89 13.19
C LEU A 216 -39.59 10.31 13.57
N LYS A 217 -40.65 10.64 12.83
CA LYS A 217 -42.00 10.08 13.06
C LYS A 217 -42.00 8.56 12.97
N LEU A 218 -41.29 7.99 11.99
CA LEU A 218 -41.15 6.54 11.83
C LEU A 218 -40.39 5.89 12.99
N LEU A 219 -39.36 6.55 13.51
CA LEU A 219 -38.61 6.06 14.66
C LEU A 219 -39.48 6.05 15.92
N GLU A 220 -40.21 7.13 16.16
CA GLU A 220 -41.09 7.31 17.32
C GLU A 220 -42.27 6.33 17.31
N SER A 221 -42.81 6.00 16.13
CA SER A 221 -43.87 5.00 16.00
C SER A 221 -43.40 3.56 16.28
N ARG A 222 -42.08 3.32 16.27
CA ARG A 222 -41.46 2.00 16.47
C ARG A 222 -40.81 1.84 17.84
N SER A 223 -40.54 2.94 18.54
CA SER A 223 -39.80 2.91 19.79
C SER A 223 -40.74 2.74 20.98
N GLU A 224 -40.84 1.54 21.54
CA GLU A 224 -41.31 1.37 22.92
C GLU A 224 -40.25 1.90 23.91
N LYS A 225 -40.71 2.56 24.99
CA LYS A 225 -39.96 3.06 26.16
C LYS A 225 -38.46 3.35 25.95
N LEU A 226 -38.15 4.50 25.34
CA LEU A 226 -36.79 5.05 25.31
C LEU A 226 -36.34 5.52 26.70
N ALA A 227 -35.08 5.24 27.07
CA ALA A 227 -34.51 5.64 28.35
C ALA A 227 -33.06 6.12 28.23
N GLY A 228 -32.59 6.88 29.23
CA GLY A 228 -31.19 7.32 29.36
C GLY A 228 -30.66 8.07 28.13
N ASN A 229 -29.54 7.58 27.58
CA ASN A 229 -28.83 8.19 26.44
C ASN A 229 -29.71 8.42 25.20
N GLN A 230 -30.65 7.53 24.94
CA GLN A 230 -31.51 7.65 23.76
C GLN A 230 -32.52 8.77 23.93
N LEU A 231 -33.01 8.98 25.16
CA LEU A 231 -34.06 9.93 25.44
C LEU A 231 -33.55 11.36 25.31
N TYR A 232 -32.37 11.70 25.85
CA TYR A 232 -31.83 13.06 25.65
C TYR A 232 -31.54 13.31 24.16
N LYS A 233 -31.00 12.32 23.44
CA LYS A 233 -30.67 12.44 22.03
C LYS A 233 -31.92 12.64 21.17
N LEU A 234 -33.03 11.98 21.52
CA LEU A 234 -34.32 12.22 20.88
C LEU A 234 -34.75 13.69 21.03
N TYR A 235 -34.70 14.23 22.25
CA TYR A 235 -35.04 15.63 22.49
C TYR A 235 -34.07 16.61 21.81
N GLN A 236 -32.78 16.26 21.70
CA GLN A 236 -31.82 17.02 20.89
C GLN A 236 -32.25 17.10 19.42
N VAL A 237 -32.57 15.95 18.82
CA VAL A 237 -32.99 15.87 17.41
C VAL A 237 -34.31 16.61 17.17
N ARG A 238 -35.29 16.49 18.09
CA ARG A 238 -36.53 17.29 18.04
C ARG A 238 -36.23 18.79 18.10
N GLY A 239 -35.35 19.21 19.00
CA GLY A 239 -34.95 20.61 19.11
C GLY A 239 -34.31 21.14 17.83
N LEU A 240 -33.41 20.37 17.21
CA LEU A 240 -32.81 20.70 15.92
C LEU A 240 -33.85 20.80 14.81
N LEU A 241 -34.78 19.84 14.73
CA LEU A 241 -35.85 19.86 13.74
C LEU A 241 -36.73 21.11 13.86
N HIS A 242 -37.18 21.45 15.07
CA HIS A 242 -37.96 22.66 15.33
C HIS A 242 -37.16 23.94 15.00
N CYS A 243 -35.85 23.96 15.30
CA CYS A 243 -34.98 25.08 14.96
C CYS A 243 -34.90 25.30 13.43
N CYS A 244 -34.76 24.22 12.65
CA CYS A 244 -34.79 24.27 11.17
C CYS A 244 -36.14 24.78 10.64
N LYS A 245 -37.25 24.49 11.33
CA LYS A 245 -38.60 24.97 10.98
C LYS A 245 -38.90 26.39 11.48
N ASN A 246 -37.93 27.08 12.09
CA ASN A 246 -38.10 28.38 12.76
C ASN A 246 -39.08 28.37 13.95
N GLU A 247 -39.40 27.20 14.51
CA GLU A 247 -40.26 27.02 15.68
C GLU A 247 -39.43 27.16 16.97
N ASN A 248 -38.86 28.35 17.20
CA ASN A 248 -37.80 28.57 18.19
C ASN A 248 -38.22 28.21 19.64
N ASP A 249 -39.47 28.45 20.04
CA ASP A 249 -39.95 28.12 21.39
C ASP A 249 -40.02 26.60 21.63
N LEU A 250 -40.45 25.86 20.61
CA LEU A 250 -40.45 24.39 20.66
C LEU A 250 -39.02 23.86 20.65
N ALA A 251 -38.12 24.48 19.90
CA ALA A 251 -36.70 24.11 19.91
C ALA A 251 -36.09 24.26 21.31
N ILE A 252 -36.31 25.42 21.96
CA ILE A 252 -35.85 25.68 23.33
C ILE A 252 -36.41 24.65 24.31
N LYS A 253 -37.73 24.41 24.30
CA LYS A 253 -38.37 23.44 25.20
C LYS A 253 -37.75 22.04 25.07
N ASN A 254 -37.47 21.61 23.85
CA ASN A 254 -36.83 20.31 23.60
C ASN A 254 -35.37 20.31 24.07
N TYR A 255 -34.59 21.36 23.81
CA TYR A 255 -33.20 21.46 24.29
C TYR A 255 -33.11 21.51 25.81
N GLU A 256 -34.00 22.20 26.51
CA GLU A 256 -34.00 22.23 27.97
C GLU A 256 -34.26 20.85 28.57
N LYS A 257 -35.17 20.08 27.96
CA LYS A 257 -35.42 18.70 28.35
C LYS A 257 -34.22 17.79 28.05
N ALA A 258 -33.57 17.96 26.89
CA ALA A 258 -32.34 17.24 26.57
C ALA A 258 -31.21 17.57 27.57
N ILE A 259 -31.07 18.84 27.97
CA ILE A 259 -30.07 19.30 28.95
C ILE A 259 -30.35 18.70 30.32
N ALA A 260 -31.60 18.68 30.78
CA ALA A 260 -31.97 18.08 32.06
C ALA A 260 -31.59 16.59 32.11
N LEU A 261 -31.95 15.84 31.06
CA LEU A 261 -31.60 14.43 30.94
C LEU A 261 -30.10 14.22 30.86
N ALA A 262 -29.37 15.01 30.05
CA ALA A 262 -27.92 14.91 29.91
C ALA A 262 -27.17 15.20 31.23
N LYS A 263 -27.72 16.04 32.11
CA LYS A 263 -27.20 16.26 33.47
C LYS A 263 -27.40 15.06 34.37
N GLU A 264 -28.59 14.45 34.33
CA GLU A 264 -28.93 13.27 35.13
C GLU A 264 -27.96 12.10 34.86
N ILE A 265 -27.64 11.88 33.58
CA ILE A 265 -26.69 10.85 33.15
C ILE A 265 -25.21 11.30 33.18
N GLN A 266 -24.92 12.49 33.69
CA GLN A 266 -23.57 13.08 33.78
C GLN A 266 -22.79 13.11 32.45
N ASN A 267 -23.49 13.33 31.33
CA ASN A 267 -22.89 13.35 29.99
C ASN A 267 -22.41 14.76 29.62
N ASN A 268 -21.23 15.12 30.15
CA ASN A 268 -20.64 16.45 30.00
C ASN A 268 -20.38 16.86 28.54
N TYR A 269 -19.98 15.92 27.67
CA TYR A 269 -19.76 16.22 26.25
C TYR A 269 -21.06 16.62 25.54
N SER A 270 -22.15 15.91 25.81
CA SER A 270 -23.45 16.21 25.21
C SER A 270 -24.04 17.51 25.76
N LEU A 271 -23.80 17.80 27.05
CA LEU A 271 -24.17 19.09 27.65
C LEU A 271 -23.52 20.27 26.97
N GLN A 272 -22.22 20.16 26.65
CA GLN A 272 -21.50 21.22 25.93
C GLN A 272 -22.14 21.49 24.56
N TYR A 273 -22.46 20.44 23.80
CA TYR A 273 -23.13 20.58 22.51
C TYR A 273 -24.53 21.21 22.63
N LEU A 274 -25.35 20.73 23.57
CA LEU A 274 -26.69 21.24 23.81
C LEU A 274 -26.69 22.72 24.26
N TYR A 275 -25.72 23.14 25.08
CA TYR A 275 -25.58 24.55 25.43
C TYR A 275 -25.28 25.41 24.20
N ASN A 276 -24.43 24.97 23.29
CA ASN A 276 -24.16 25.72 22.06
C ASN A 276 -25.41 25.84 21.19
N LEU A 277 -26.20 24.76 21.06
CA LEU A 277 -27.46 24.77 20.32
C LEU A 277 -28.47 25.76 20.91
N ILE A 278 -28.71 25.70 22.23
CA ILE A 278 -29.71 26.56 22.86
C ILE A 278 -29.27 28.03 22.87
N ILE A 279 -27.96 28.32 23.02
CA ILE A 279 -27.41 29.68 22.88
C ILE A 279 -27.71 30.24 21.49
N ALA A 280 -27.50 29.44 20.44
CA ALA A 280 -27.76 29.86 19.06
C ALA A 280 -29.24 30.23 18.86
N VAL A 281 -30.17 29.46 19.42
CA VAL A 281 -31.62 29.77 19.34
C VAL A 281 -31.99 31.03 20.12
N TYR A 282 -31.47 31.21 21.34
CA TYR A 282 -31.74 32.45 22.10
C TYR A 282 -31.19 33.70 21.41
N LYS A 283 -29.99 33.61 20.80
CA LYS A 283 -29.45 34.68 19.96
C LYS A 283 -30.33 34.98 18.75
N LYS A 284 -30.81 33.95 18.05
CA LYS A 284 -31.74 34.08 16.92
C LYS A 284 -33.07 34.76 17.31
N LYS A 285 -33.53 34.54 18.54
CA LYS A 285 -34.72 35.21 19.11
C LYS A 285 -34.46 36.65 19.60
N GLY A 286 -33.20 37.10 19.67
CA GLY A 286 -32.84 38.39 20.27
C GLY A 286 -32.80 38.39 21.81
N ASP A 287 -32.97 37.24 22.47
CA ASP A 287 -32.90 37.14 23.93
C ASP A 287 -31.44 37.00 24.40
N GLN A 288 -30.75 38.14 24.46
CA GLN A 288 -29.36 38.21 24.87
C GLN A 288 -29.14 37.76 26.32
N LYS A 289 -30.11 38.00 27.20
CA LYS A 289 -30.02 37.65 28.63
C LYS A 289 -29.94 36.12 28.80
N MET A 290 -30.83 35.38 28.13
CA MET A 290 -30.81 33.93 28.20
C MET A 290 -29.63 33.31 27.45
N ALA A 291 -29.24 33.89 26.31
CA ALA A 291 -28.03 33.48 25.61
C ALA A 291 -26.78 33.59 26.51
N GLN A 292 -26.64 34.70 27.24
CA GLN A 292 -25.55 34.93 28.19
C GLN A 292 -25.59 33.94 29.36
N LYS A 293 -26.77 33.69 29.94
CA LYS A 293 -26.96 32.69 31.01
C LYS A 293 -26.47 31.30 30.61
N TYR A 294 -26.79 30.83 29.40
CA TYR A 294 -26.33 29.53 28.92
C TYR A 294 -24.85 29.52 28.53
N LEU A 295 -24.31 30.66 28.07
CA LEU A 295 -22.87 30.82 27.83
C LEU A 295 -22.06 30.66 29.12
N GLU A 296 -22.50 31.25 30.23
CA GLU A 296 -21.87 31.09 31.54
C GLU A 296 -21.90 29.64 32.02
N LYS A 297 -23.03 28.95 31.87
CA LYS A 297 -23.15 27.51 32.16
C LYS A 297 -22.17 26.68 31.33
N SER A 298 -21.98 27.01 30.06
CA SER A 298 -21.02 26.34 29.17
C SER A 298 -19.58 26.58 29.60
N LYS A 299 -19.22 27.82 30.01
CA LYS A 299 -17.89 28.15 30.54
C LYS A 299 -17.57 27.37 31.81
N LEU A 300 -18.47 27.36 32.79
CA LEU A 300 -18.30 26.62 34.04
C LEU A 300 -18.07 25.11 33.81
N LEU A 301 -18.79 24.53 32.85
CA LEU A 301 -18.60 23.14 32.45
C LEU A 301 -17.20 22.92 31.88
N ASN A 302 -16.74 23.79 30.98
CA ASN A 302 -15.41 23.69 30.36
C ASN A 302 -14.28 23.85 31.37
N ASP A 303 -14.41 24.77 32.34
CA ASP A 303 -13.40 24.97 33.38
C ASP A 303 -13.26 23.75 34.29
N SER A 304 -14.39 23.13 34.65
CA SER A 304 -14.42 21.85 35.39
C SER A 304 -13.73 20.72 34.60
N LEU A 305 -13.99 20.63 33.29
CA LEU A 305 -13.34 19.66 32.41
C LEU A 305 -11.83 19.94 32.24
N ARG A 306 -11.40 21.21 32.20
CA ARG A 306 -9.99 21.59 32.06
C ARG A 306 -9.19 21.29 33.32
N LYS A 307 -9.74 21.57 34.51
CA LYS A 307 -9.11 21.25 35.80
C LYS A 307 -8.88 19.74 36.00
N THR A 308 -9.68 18.91 35.34
CA THR A 308 -9.54 17.45 35.32
C THR A 308 -8.47 16.95 34.31
N LYS A 309 -8.13 17.77 33.30
CA LYS A 309 -7.15 17.44 32.25
C LYS A 309 -5.70 17.65 32.70
N GLU A 310 -5.40 18.63 33.54
CA GLU A 310 -4.01 18.96 33.92
C GLU A 310 -3.37 17.94 34.88
N THR A 311 -2.82 16.86 34.34
CA THR A 311 -1.61 16.17 34.83
C THR A 311 -1.15 15.14 33.78
N SER A 312 0.05 15.38 33.22
CA SER A 312 0.87 14.52 32.32
C SER A 312 0.53 14.46 30.81
N ILE A 313 -0.01 15.52 30.21
CA ILE A 313 -0.60 15.45 28.84
C ILE A 313 0.41 15.42 27.68
N GLU A 314 1.50 16.20 27.69
CA GLU A 314 2.29 16.40 26.46
C GLU A 314 3.31 15.33 26.07
N PRO A 315 4.13 14.78 26.99
CA PRO A 315 5.27 13.95 26.59
C PRO A 315 4.83 12.66 25.91
N THR A 316 3.82 11.98 26.45
CA THR A 316 3.34 10.70 25.95
C THR A 316 2.61 10.80 24.61
N VAL A 317 1.84 11.87 24.38
CA VAL A 317 1.18 12.10 23.07
C VAL A 317 2.23 12.45 22.03
N LYS A 318 3.20 13.32 22.36
CA LYS A 318 4.35 13.61 21.49
C LYS A 318 5.17 12.36 21.21
N GLU A 319 5.36 11.48 22.19
CA GLU A 319 6.09 10.22 22.03
C GLU A 319 5.32 9.20 21.16
N LEU A 320 4.00 9.12 21.28
CA LEU A 320 3.16 8.26 20.43
C LEU A 320 3.11 8.75 18.98
N ILE A 321 3.00 10.06 18.79
CA ILE A 321 3.10 10.69 17.46
C ILE A 321 4.49 10.40 16.89
N LYS A 322 5.58 10.68 17.64
CA LYS A 322 6.96 10.39 17.21
C LYS A 322 7.21 8.91 16.92
N TYR A 323 6.68 7.99 17.73
CA TYR A 323 6.82 6.55 17.52
C TYR A 323 6.13 6.11 16.22
N LYS A 324 4.93 6.64 15.95
CA LYS A 324 4.20 6.36 14.70
C LYS A 324 4.86 7.02 13.49
N GLU A 325 5.30 8.27 13.59
CA GLU A 325 6.07 8.96 12.55
C GLU A 325 7.34 8.16 12.23
N LYS A 326 8.09 7.70 13.24
CA LYS A 326 9.28 6.87 13.05
C LYS A 326 8.96 5.55 12.33
N LYS A 327 7.83 4.91 12.64
CA LYS A 327 7.37 3.69 11.94
C LYS A 327 6.90 3.97 10.51
N SER A 328 6.33 5.14 10.24
CA SER A 328 5.92 5.56 8.89
C SER A 328 7.14 5.92 8.04
N ILE A 329 8.09 6.67 8.61
CA ILE A 329 9.38 7.03 8.01
C ILE A 329 10.18 5.78 7.68
N SER A 330 10.23 4.78 8.57
CA SER A 330 10.97 3.54 8.27
C SER A 330 10.36 2.77 7.10
N LYS A 331 9.03 2.70 6.98
CA LYS A 331 8.36 2.11 5.79
C LYS A 331 8.72 2.84 4.51
N ILE A 332 8.76 4.18 4.54
CA ILE A 332 9.15 5.01 3.39
C ILE A 332 10.62 4.74 3.03
N GLN A 333 11.52 4.65 4.02
CA GLN A 333 12.93 4.31 3.80
C GLN A 333 13.11 2.95 3.12
N PHE A 334 12.37 1.91 3.56
CA PHE A 334 12.38 0.62 2.89
C PHE A 334 11.92 0.72 1.43
N LEU A 335 10.85 1.47 1.17
CA LEU A 335 10.32 1.66 -0.19
C LEU A 335 11.34 2.39 -1.08
N VAL A 336 12.01 3.43 -0.57
CA VAL A 336 13.09 4.12 -1.27
C VAL A 336 14.26 3.17 -1.55
N TYR A 337 14.64 2.31 -0.61
CA TYR A 337 15.68 1.29 -0.83
C TYR A 337 15.32 0.33 -1.97
N TYR A 338 14.06 -0.13 -2.05
CA TYR A 338 13.59 -0.97 -3.14
C TYR A 338 13.63 -0.25 -4.50
N ILE A 339 13.23 1.03 -4.54
CA ILE A 339 13.32 1.84 -5.77
C ILE A 339 14.78 1.97 -6.21
N CYS A 340 15.69 2.32 -5.29
CA CYS A 340 17.12 2.44 -5.59
C CYS A 340 17.71 1.12 -6.10
N ALA A 341 17.37 -0.01 -5.47
CA ALA A 341 17.80 -1.34 -5.91
C ALA A 341 17.29 -1.66 -7.32
N GLY A 342 16.03 -1.33 -7.62
CA GLY A 342 15.44 -1.48 -8.96
C GLY A 342 16.17 -0.64 -10.02
N VAL A 343 16.48 0.62 -9.73
CA VAL A 343 17.24 1.50 -10.63
C VAL A 343 18.64 0.94 -10.88
N LEU A 344 19.30 0.41 -9.84
CA LEU A 344 20.65 -0.15 -9.93
C LEU A 344 20.69 -1.39 -10.82
N ILE A 345 19.66 -2.26 -10.74
CA ILE A 345 19.50 -3.41 -11.64
C ILE A 345 19.35 -2.95 -13.10
N VAL A 346 18.53 -1.92 -13.36
CA VAL A 346 18.36 -1.38 -14.71
C VAL A 346 19.68 -0.83 -15.26
N ILE A 347 20.47 -0.12 -14.45
CA ILE A 347 21.79 0.39 -14.85
C ILE A 347 22.75 -0.77 -15.19
N ILE A 348 22.76 -1.84 -14.38
CA ILE A 348 23.58 -3.03 -14.65
C ILE A 348 23.16 -3.67 -15.99
N LEU A 349 21.85 -3.83 -16.24
CA LEU A 349 21.36 -4.39 -17.51
C LEU A 349 21.74 -3.51 -18.71
N LEU A 350 21.60 -2.19 -18.60
CA LEU A 350 22.01 -1.25 -19.65
C LEU A 350 23.51 -1.32 -19.92
N SER A 351 24.34 -1.35 -18.87
CA SER A 351 25.80 -1.48 -19.01
C SER A 351 26.19 -2.80 -19.68
N PHE A 352 25.54 -3.91 -19.34
CA PHE A 352 25.75 -5.21 -19.97
C PHE A 352 25.42 -5.17 -21.47
N VAL A 353 24.29 -4.56 -21.85
CA VAL A 353 23.90 -4.39 -23.26
C VAL A 353 24.93 -3.54 -24.01
N ILE A 354 25.37 -2.42 -23.43
CA ILE A 354 26.40 -1.55 -24.03
C ILE A 354 27.72 -2.31 -24.24
N ILE A 355 28.16 -3.08 -23.25
CA ILE A 355 29.39 -3.90 -23.36
C ILE A 355 29.25 -4.94 -24.49
N LYS A 356 28.09 -5.60 -24.59
CA LYS A 356 27.83 -6.60 -25.64
C LYS A 356 27.86 -5.97 -27.03
N ILE A 357 27.25 -4.79 -27.20
CA ILE A 357 27.28 -4.03 -28.46
C ILE A 357 28.71 -3.62 -28.83
N ARG A 358 29.49 -3.09 -27.87
CA ARG A 358 30.90 -2.70 -28.10
C ARG A 358 31.76 -3.89 -28.51
N LYS A 359 31.61 -5.04 -27.85
CA LYS A 359 32.31 -6.28 -28.22
C LYS A 359 31.93 -6.76 -29.63
N GLY A 360 30.65 -6.66 -30.00
CA GLY A 360 30.17 -6.97 -31.35
C GLY A 360 30.81 -6.09 -32.42
N LYS A 361 30.81 -4.76 -32.21
CA LYS A 361 31.45 -3.80 -33.13
C LYS A 361 32.95 -4.05 -33.30
N LYS A 362 33.68 -4.34 -32.22
CA LYS A 362 35.12 -4.62 -32.30
C LYS A 362 35.43 -5.86 -33.15
N LYS A 363 34.64 -6.93 -33.02
CA LYS A 363 34.77 -8.14 -33.85
C LYS A 363 34.47 -7.86 -35.32
N LEU A 364 33.47 -7.02 -35.60
CA LEU A 364 33.11 -6.65 -36.97
C LEU A 364 34.24 -5.89 -37.66
N MET A 365 34.83 -4.89 -36.99
CA MET A 365 35.96 -4.12 -37.53
C MET A 365 37.19 -4.99 -37.82
N GLN A 366 37.50 -5.97 -36.96
CA GLN A 366 38.59 -6.91 -37.22
C GLN A 366 38.34 -7.76 -38.48
N LYS A 367 37.11 -8.23 -38.65
CA LYS A 367 36.72 -9.02 -39.83
C LYS A 367 36.74 -8.19 -41.12
N GLU A 368 36.36 -6.92 -41.05
CA GLU A 368 36.47 -5.97 -42.17
C GLU A 368 37.93 -5.70 -42.55
N GLN A 369 38.83 -5.58 -41.57
CA GLN A 369 40.27 -5.39 -41.84
C GLN A 369 40.91 -6.63 -42.47
N GLU A 370 40.60 -7.83 -41.97
CA GLU A 370 41.10 -9.10 -42.52
C GLU A 370 40.62 -9.32 -43.97
N THR A 371 39.34 -9.04 -44.25
CA THR A 371 38.79 -9.16 -45.61
C THR A 371 39.38 -8.12 -46.56
N HIS A 372 39.59 -6.88 -46.11
CA HIS A 372 40.29 -5.86 -46.90
C HIS A 372 41.72 -6.27 -47.25
N LEU A 373 42.48 -6.78 -46.28
CA LEU A 373 43.86 -7.25 -46.49
C LEU A 373 43.92 -8.43 -47.47
N LEU A 374 42.99 -9.39 -47.34
CA LEU A 374 42.91 -10.54 -48.23
C LEU A 374 42.61 -10.11 -49.67
N ASN A 375 41.65 -9.19 -49.87
CA ASN A 375 41.32 -8.65 -51.19
C ASN A 375 42.50 -7.89 -51.81
N GLN A 376 43.26 -7.14 -51.00
CA GLN A 376 44.46 -6.44 -51.47
C GLN A 376 45.54 -7.42 -51.94
N LYS A 377 45.81 -8.48 -51.16
CA LYS A 377 46.78 -9.52 -51.55
C LYS A 377 46.37 -10.25 -52.82
N LEU A 378 45.07 -10.58 -52.95
CA LEU A 378 44.53 -11.22 -54.15
C LEU A 378 44.68 -10.32 -55.39
N SER A 379 44.40 -9.02 -55.25
CA SER A 379 44.56 -8.04 -56.32
C SER A 379 46.02 -7.91 -56.79
N LEU A 380 46.98 -7.90 -55.85
CA LEU A 380 48.41 -7.85 -56.18
C LEU A 380 48.87 -9.09 -56.97
N ALA A 381 48.54 -10.29 -56.47
CA ALA A 381 48.89 -11.54 -57.15
C ALA A 381 48.26 -11.63 -58.55
N PHE A 382 47.01 -11.18 -58.71
CA PHE A 382 46.36 -11.08 -60.00
C PHE A 382 47.09 -10.12 -60.95
N ASN A 383 47.43 -8.92 -60.48
CA ASN A 383 48.12 -7.91 -61.29
C ASN A 383 49.50 -8.39 -61.73
N GLU A 384 50.25 -9.10 -60.88
CA GLU A 384 51.55 -9.70 -61.23
C GLU A 384 51.41 -10.70 -62.38
N VAL A 385 50.45 -11.64 -62.29
CA VAL A 385 50.17 -12.62 -63.35
C VAL A 385 49.82 -11.93 -64.67
N VAL A 386 48.98 -10.88 -64.60
CA VAL A 386 48.59 -10.09 -65.78
C VAL A 386 49.80 -9.38 -66.40
N GLN A 387 50.70 -8.80 -65.61
CA GLN A 387 51.90 -8.11 -66.12
C GLN A 387 52.88 -9.08 -66.77
N LEU A 388 53.15 -10.22 -66.15
CA LEU A 388 53.99 -11.28 -66.74
C LEU A 388 53.42 -11.75 -68.08
N ALA A 389 52.09 -11.88 -68.16
CA ALA A 389 51.41 -12.24 -69.42
C ALA A 389 51.62 -11.20 -70.52
N LYS A 390 51.45 -9.91 -70.19
CA LYS A 390 51.61 -8.77 -71.12
C LYS A 390 53.02 -8.68 -71.68
N ASN A 391 54.02 -8.97 -70.86
CA ASN A 391 55.43 -8.94 -71.24
C ASN A 391 55.90 -10.21 -71.95
N ASN A 392 55.02 -11.22 -72.09
CA ASN A 392 55.34 -12.55 -72.60
C ASN A 392 56.51 -13.21 -71.85
N ASP A 393 56.55 -12.96 -70.53
CA ASP A 393 57.60 -13.44 -69.64
C ASP A 393 57.60 -14.98 -69.55
N PRO A 394 58.76 -15.65 -69.56
CA PRO A 394 58.88 -17.09 -69.33
C PRO A 394 58.24 -17.56 -68.01
N GLU A 395 58.27 -16.73 -66.97
CA GLU A 395 57.74 -17.06 -65.63
C GLU A 395 56.21 -16.96 -65.53
N PHE A 396 55.55 -16.40 -66.56
CA PHE A 396 54.10 -16.21 -66.59
C PHE A 396 53.34 -17.49 -66.21
N LEU A 397 53.70 -18.63 -66.81
CA LEU A 397 52.96 -19.87 -66.61
C LEU A 397 53.12 -20.38 -65.18
N THR A 398 54.34 -20.29 -64.64
CA THR A 398 54.65 -20.67 -63.25
C THR A 398 53.83 -19.84 -62.28
N ARG A 399 53.85 -18.50 -62.43
CA ARG A 399 53.08 -17.60 -61.56
C ARG A 399 51.57 -17.79 -61.71
N PHE A 400 51.10 -18.08 -62.92
CA PHE A 400 49.69 -18.39 -63.16
C PHE A 400 49.24 -19.64 -62.39
N VAL A 401 50.04 -20.72 -62.36
CA VAL A 401 49.72 -21.93 -61.58
C VAL A 401 49.69 -21.66 -60.08
N GLU A 402 50.61 -20.83 -59.58
CA GLU A 402 50.61 -20.47 -58.16
C GLU A 402 49.34 -19.72 -57.74
N VAL A 403 48.82 -18.85 -58.62
CA VAL A 403 47.62 -18.05 -58.34
C VAL A 403 46.32 -18.83 -58.65
N TYR A 404 46.35 -19.73 -59.64
CA TYR A 404 45.21 -20.52 -60.10
C TYR A 404 45.57 -22.03 -60.15
N PRO A 405 45.82 -22.66 -58.98
CA PRO A 405 46.34 -24.04 -58.92
C PRO A 405 45.37 -25.08 -59.50
N ASP A 406 44.07 -24.79 -59.50
CA ASP A 406 43.04 -25.74 -59.94
C ASP A 406 42.75 -25.70 -61.44
N PHE A 407 43.16 -24.65 -62.16
CA PHE A 407 42.76 -24.45 -63.56
C PHE A 407 43.30 -25.53 -64.50
N PHE A 408 44.63 -25.76 -64.51
CA PHE A 408 45.21 -26.78 -65.39
C PHE A 408 44.84 -28.22 -65.02
N PRO A 409 44.82 -28.63 -63.74
CA PRO A 409 44.34 -29.97 -63.38
C PRO A 409 42.94 -30.27 -63.94
N LYS A 410 42.01 -29.31 -63.85
CA LYS A 410 40.67 -29.47 -64.41
C LYS A 410 40.65 -29.43 -65.94
N LEU A 411 41.43 -28.54 -66.56
CA LEU A 411 41.53 -28.47 -68.02
C LEU A 411 42.09 -29.77 -68.62
N LEU A 412 43.10 -30.37 -67.97
CA LEU A 412 43.72 -31.63 -68.40
C LEU A 412 42.84 -32.85 -68.15
N GLN A 413 41.83 -32.78 -67.28
CA GLN A 413 40.79 -33.81 -67.20
C GLN A 413 39.90 -33.84 -68.45
N ILE A 414 39.72 -32.68 -69.11
CA ILE A 414 38.91 -32.56 -70.33
C ILE A 414 39.70 -33.01 -71.56
N GLU A 415 40.94 -32.54 -71.70
CA GLU A 415 41.84 -32.93 -72.80
C GLU A 415 43.25 -33.23 -72.25
N PRO A 416 43.58 -34.52 -72.04
CA PRO A 416 44.87 -34.92 -71.46
C PRO A 416 46.09 -34.66 -72.37
N GLN A 417 45.92 -34.54 -73.69
CA GLN A 417 47.02 -34.38 -74.65
C GLN A 417 47.27 -32.90 -75.04
N MET A 418 47.07 -31.98 -74.09
CA MET A 418 47.37 -30.56 -74.27
C MET A 418 48.88 -30.28 -74.19
N GLN A 419 49.40 -29.57 -75.19
CA GLN A 419 50.79 -29.13 -75.17
C GLN A 419 50.97 -27.90 -74.28
N ASN A 420 52.17 -27.71 -73.72
CA ASN A 420 52.51 -26.53 -72.92
C ASN A 420 52.21 -25.19 -73.63
N SER A 421 52.40 -25.15 -74.94
CA SER A 421 52.08 -23.96 -75.74
C SER A 421 50.58 -23.67 -75.75
N GLU A 422 49.73 -24.71 -75.75
CA GLU A 422 48.27 -24.62 -75.70
C GLU A 422 47.80 -24.25 -74.29
N LEU A 423 48.41 -24.82 -73.24
CA LEU A 423 48.15 -24.44 -71.85
C LEU A 423 48.46 -22.96 -71.58
N LYS A 424 49.60 -22.46 -72.08
CA LYS A 424 49.93 -21.03 -72.02
C LYS A 424 48.86 -20.19 -72.72
N PHE A 425 48.35 -20.65 -73.84
CA PHE A 425 47.31 -19.95 -74.58
C PHE A 425 45.95 -19.98 -73.85
N CYS A 426 45.59 -21.09 -73.19
CA CYS A 426 44.41 -21.17 -72.34
C CYS A 426 44.51 -20.21 -71.14
N ALA A 427 45.67 -20.11 -70.49
CA ALA A 427 45.88 -19.15 -69.40
C ALA A 427 45.69 -17.70 -69.85
N LEU A 428 46.15 -17.34 -71.06
CA LEU A 428 45.91 -16.01 -71.62
C LEU A 428 44.42 -15.74 -71.90
N LEU A 429 43.67 -16.75 -72.34
CA LEU A 429 42.23 -16.65 -72.50
C LEU A 429 41.50 -16.58 -71.15
N PHE A 430 41.94 -17.35 -70.15
CA PHE A 430 41.40 -17.29 -68.78
C PHE A 430 41.51 -15.88 -68.18
N LEU A 431 42.64 -15.21 -68.42
CA LEU A 431 42.88 -13.81 -68.04
C LEU A 431 42.13 -12.79 -68.92
N ASN A 432 41.30 -13.27 -69.86
CA ASN A 432 40.43 -12.47 -70.71
C ASN A 432 41.16 -11.54 -71.70
N PHE A 433 42.36 -11.91 -72.14
CA PHE A 433 43.07 -11.15 -73.17
C PHE A 433 42.44 -11.36 -74.54
N SER A 434 42.19 -10.27 -75.26
CA SER A 434 41.62 -10.35 -76.61
C SER A 434 42.64 -10.97 -77.58
N SER A 435 42.16 -11.47 -78.72
CA SER A 435 43.06 -12.00 -79.76
C SER A 435 44.05 -10.93 -80.27
N LYS A 436 43.69 -9.63 -80.19
CA LYS A 436 44.58 -8.51 -80.50
C LYS A 436 45.66 -8.32 -79.43
N ASP A 437 45.29 -8.43 -78.16
CA ASP A 437 46.23 -8.32 -77.04
C ASP A 437 47.24 -9.46 -77.06
N ILE A 438 46.76 -10.69 -77.20
CA ILE A 438 47.65 -11.87 -77.25
C ILE A 438 48.60 -11.79 -78.44
N ALA A 439 48.12 -11.35 -79.61
CA ALA A 439 48.96 -11.10 -80.78
C ALA A 439 50.08 -10.09 -80.49
N THR A 440 49.73 -8.99 -79.80
CA THR A 440 50.67 -7.95 -79.39
C THR A 440 51.71 -8.48 -78.42
N TYR A 441 51.28 -9.18 -77.36
CA TYR A 441 52.16 -9.69 -76.31
C TYR A 441 53.09 -10.78 -76.84
N THR A 442 52.59 -11.66 -77.70
CA THR A 442 53.36 -12.80 -78.22
C THR A 442 54.13 -12.49 -79.50
N PHE A 443 54.04 -11.27 -80.02
CA PHE A 443 54.65 -10.84 -81.29
C PHE A 443 54.23 -11.71 -82.49
N VAL A 444 52.96 -12.12 -82.54
CA VAL A 444 52.38 -12.97 -83.58
C VAL A 444 51.27 -12.22 -84.31
N GLN A 445 51.06 -12.49 -85.60
CA GLN A 445 49.97 -11.86 -86.36
C GLN A 445 48.58 -12.20 -85.76
N PRO A 446 47.66 -11.21 -85.63
CA PRO A 446 46.32 -11.44 -85.08
C PRO A 446 45.53 -12.58 -85.74
N GLN A 447 45.68 -12.74 -87.06
CA GLN A 447 45.02 -13.79 -87.82
C GLN A 447 45.48 -15.20 -87.40
N SER A 448 46.76 -15.35 -87.05
CA SER A 448 47.32 -16.60 -86.55
C SER A 448 46.79 -16.92 -85.15
N ILE A 449 46.62 -15.91 -84.29
CA ILE A 449 45.98 -16.07 -82.98
C ILE A 449 44.51 -16.48 -83.10
N GLN A 450 43.76 -15.89 -84.04
CA GLN A 450 42.36 -16.26 -84.27
C GLN A 450 42.23 -17.69 -84.80
N THR A 451 43.12 -18.10 -85.70
CA THR A 451 43.19 -19.47 -86.20
C THR A 451 43.51 -20.45 -85.07
N ARG A 452 44.46 -20.10 -84.21
CA ARG A 452 44.82 -20.89 -83.03
C ARG A 452 43.66 -21.01 -82.04
N LYS A 453 42.93 -19.91 -81.79
CA LYS A 453 41.71 -19.88 -80.97
C LYS A 453 40.62 -20.79 -81.52
N ASN A 454 40.40 -20.81 -82.83
CA ASN A 454 39.44 -21.70 -83.48
C ASN A 454 39.85 -23.17 -83.40
N ARG A 455 41.15 -23.48 -83.54
CA ARG A 455 41.67 -24.85 -83.35
C ARG A 455 41.49 -25.31 -81.91
N LEU A 456 41.81 -24.46 -80.94
CA LEU A 456 41.64 -24.73 -79.52
C LEU A 456 40.17 -25.01 -79.18
N ARG A 457 39.25 -24.17 -79.68
CA ARG A 457 37.80 -24.35 -79.51
C ARG A 457 37.33 -25.74 -79.96
N LYS A 458 37.78 -26.19 -81.14
CA LYS A 458 37.46 -27.53 -81.66
C LYS A 458 38.08 -28.63 -80.81
N LYS A 459 39.34 -28.48 -80.39
CA LYS A 459 40.06 -29.46 -79.58
C LYS A 459 39.40 -29.67 -78.21
N LEU A 460 38.97 -28.59 -77.57
CA LEU A 460 38.28 -28.62 -76.27
C LEU A 460 36.77 -28.89 -76.40
N SER A 461 36.26 -29.20 -77.60
CA SER A 461 34.85 -29.46 -77.87
C SER A 461 33.88 -28.36 -77.39
N ILE A 462 34.32 -27.10 -77.42
CA ILE A 462 33.52 -25.95 -76.98
C ILE A 462 32.49 -25.62 -78.06
N ARG A 463 31.22 -25.53 -77.66
CA ARG A 463 30.09 -25.29 -78.58
C ARG A 463 30.21 -23.92 -79.26
N SER A 464 29.62 -23.80 -80.46
CA SER A 464 29.68 -22.56 -81.24
C SER A 464 28.93 -21.38 -80.62
N ASP A 465 27.90 -21.67 -79.81
CA ASP A 465 27.09 -20.69 -79.08
C ASP A 465 27.72 -20.23 -77.76
N GLU A 466 28.82 -20.87 -77.33
CA GLU A 466 29.50 -20.56 -76.07
C GLU A 466 30.71 -19.65 -76.27
N ASP A 467 30.79 -18.58 -75.47
CA ASP A 467 31.95 -17.71 -75.43
C ASP A 467 33.12 -18.42 -74.75
N ILE A 468 34.23 -18.54 -75.48
CA ILE A 468 35.41 -19.28 -75.01
C ILE A 468 36.05 -18.66 -73.77
N TYR A 469 35.94 -17.35 -73.55
CA TYR A 469 36.47 -16.70 -72.34
C TYR A 469 35.64 -17.05 -71.11
N VAL A 470 34.31 -17.08 -71.26
CA VAL A 470 33.39 -17.52 -70.20
C VAL A 470 33.62 -18.99 -69.90
N TRP A 471 33.75 -19.83 -70.92
CA TRP A 471 34.06 -21.25 -70.76
C TRP A 471 35.36 -21.45 -69.96
N MET A 472 36.43 -20.74 -70.31
CA MET A 472 37.71 -20.83 -69.61
C MET A 472 37.59 -20.51 -68.12
N LYS A 473 36.78 -19.51 -67.73
CA LYS A 473 36.59 -19.16 -66.32
C LYS A 473 35.76 -20.16 -65.52
N ASN A 474 35.03 -21.03 -66.22
CA ASN A 474 34.13 -22.02 -65.63
C ASN A 474 34.70 -23.45 -65.63
N VAL A 475 35.90 -23.65 -66.18
CA VAL A 475 36.72 -24.85 -65.94
C VAL A 475 37.14 -24.82 -64.47
#